data_AF-A0A3M8FYJ3-F1
#
_entry.id   AF-A0A3M8FYJ3-F1
#
_cell.length_a   1.000
_cell.length_b   1.000
_cell.length_c   1.000
_cell.angle_alpha   90.00
_cell.angle_beta   90.00
_cell.angle_gamma   90.00
#
_symmetry.space_group_name_H-M   'P 1'
#
loop_
_entity.id
_entity.type
_entity.pdbx_description
1 polymer ?
#
loop_
_entity_poly.entity_id
_entity_poly.type
_entity_poly.pdbx_seq_one_letter_code
_entity_poly.pdbx_strand_id
1 'polypeptide(L)'
;MVLYTASLGNVIFITSAIMNRSIISAFLIIMVSFSFGCNDSKKTDNTFEWNLDREREHNANRNDSTKISQGSWEADIGNITISGEPLINGIFPVPEYSLLDSTFNGMGSWGDWTGIDLESKKIVYHSIYVNRNNLNKAFIEDKENEVFFAIAVLTDSVDQQWFSHTSLSVSSRNYPHFAGQGFVKTKTNKVDFVSFLTADRNAYAIVNMRLFDLRIGRLVLIAPQKDGTLRSLQLDSPVMSYEEMDAHIKLLLKQDEEVIRFFTQANNI
;
A
#
# COMPACT_ATOMS: atom_id res chain seq x y z
N MET A 1 18.11 -6.72 -61.37
CA MET A 1 17.94 -5.25 -61.24
C MET A 1 18.47 -4.88 -59.86
N VAL A 2 19.77 -4.88 -59.56
CA VAL A 2 20.91 -4.11 -60.10
C VAL A 2 20.82 -2.61 -59.78
N LEU A 3 21.60 -2.23 -58.75
CA LEU A 3 22.27 -0.93 -58.46
C LEU A 3 21.37 0.23 -57.96
N TYR A 4 21.77 1.22 -57.15
CA TYR A 4 22.95 1.64 -56.36
C TYR A 4 22.48 2.87 -55.52
N THR A 5 22.77 2.98 -54.22
CA THR A 5 23.77 3.86 -53.55
C THR A 5 23.92 5.34 -53.99
N ALA A 6 23.93 6.18 -52.94
CA ALA A 6 24.85 7.31 -52.66
C ALA A 6 24.68 8.71 -53.31
N SER A 7 24.30 9.66 -52.44
CA SER A 7 25.00 10.89 -51.98
C SER A 7 25.60 11.94 -52.95
N LEU A 8 25.61 13.18 -52.41
CA LEU A 8 26.39 14.39 -52.76
C LEU A 8 25.83 15.17 -53.97
N GLY A 9 25.71 16.50 -53.98
CA GLY A 9 26.11 17.55 -53.06
C GLY A 9 25.88 18.91 -53.74
N ASN A 10 25.79 19.96 -52.91
CA ASN A 10 26.08 21.38 -53.16
C ASN A 10 25.60 22.09 -54.45
N VAL A 11 24.72 23.08 -54.29
CA VAL A 11 24.94 24.42 -54.88
C VAL A 11 24.51 25.50 -53.87
N ILE A 12 25.44 26.43 -53.64
CA ILE A 12 25.37 27.64 -52.84
C ILE A 12 24.72 28.76 -53.67
N PHE A 13 23.83 29.55 -53.08
CA PHE A 13 23.68 30.96 -53.44
C PHE A 13 23.58 31.83 -52.19
N ILE A 14 24.64 32.61 -51.96
CA ILE A 14 24.68 33.74 -51.05
C ILE A 14 24.45 34.98 -51.91
N THR A 15 23.50 35.83 -51.53
CA THR A 15 23.65 37.28 -51.69
C THR A 15 23.02 38.00 -50.52
N SER A 16 23.89 38.71 -49.81
CA SER A 16 23.69 39.64 -48.70
C SER A 16 23.24 41.04 -49.14
N ALA A 17 22.48 41.75 -48.31
CA ALA A 17 22.61 43.20 -47.99
C ALA A 17 21.50 43.58 -46.98
N ILE A 18 21.78 43.75 -45.68
CA ILE A 18 22.24 44.96 -44.96
C ILE A 18 21.17 46.10 -44.85
N MET A 19 20.61 46.19 -43.63
CA MET A 19 20.27 47.36 -42.77
C MET A 19 19.76 48.70 -43.33
N ASN A 20 18.64 49.20 -42.75
CA ASN A 20 18.55 50.50 -42.04
C ASN A 20 17.18 50.62 -41.32
N ARG A 21 17.11 50.55 -39.97
CA ARG A 21 17.03 51.64 -38.96
C ARG A 21 15.89 52.68 -39.09
N SER A 22 15.03 52.64 -38.07
CA SER A 22 14.36 53.77 -37.37
C SER A 22 13.08 54.37 -37.98
N ILE A 23 11.97 54.29 -37.23
CA ILE A 23 11.22 55.45 -36.69
C ILE A 23 10.23 54.96 -35.61
N ILE A 24 10.36 55.58 -34.44
CA ILE A 24 9.50 55.52 -33.27
C ILE A 24 8.41 56.58 -33.44
N SER A 25 7.13 56.26 -33.15
CA SER A 25 6.29 57.03 -32.20
C SER A 25 4.81 56.62 -32.20
N ALA A 26 4.33 56.39 -30.97
CA ALA A 26 3.03 56.78 -30.42
C ALA A 26 1.73 56.34 -31.11
N PHE A 27 0.99 55.44 -30.45
CA PHE A 27 -0.40 55.75 -30.07
C PHE A 27 -0.78 54.96 -28.81
N LEU A 28 -1.15 55.72 -27.78
CA LEU A 28 -1.58 55.29 -26.46
C LEU A 28 -3.13 55.37 -26.43
N ILE A 29 -3.74 54.54 -25.56
CA ILE A 29 -5.12 54.62 -25.03
C ILE A 29 -6.22 54.04 -25.94
N ILE A 30 -6.81 52.90 -25.56
CA ILE A 30 -8.10 52.85 -24.83
C ILE A 30 -8.29 51.43 -24.26
N MET A 31 -8.41 51.40 -22.93
CA MET A 31 -8.85 50.32 -22.09
C MET A 31 -10.36 50.12 -22.30
N VAL A 32 -10.81 48.93 -22.72
CA VAL A 32 -12.16 48.46 -22.40
C VAL A 32 -12.04 47.06 -21.82
N SER A 33 -12.21 47.04 -20.51
CA SER A 33 -12.31 45.90 -19.63
C SER A 33 -13.50 45.02 -20.03
N PHE A 34 -13.22 43.88 -20.68
CA PHE A 34 -14.10 42.72 -20.57
C PHE A 34 -13.42 41.73 -19.63
N SER A 35 -13.52 42.02 -18.33
CA SER A 35 -13.35 41.03 -17.28
C SER A 35 -14.53 40.08 -17.40
N PHE A 36 -14.42 39.06 -18.25
CA PHE A 36 -15.19 37.84 -18.05
C PHE A 36 -14.81 37.33 -16.67
N GLY A 37 -15.72 37.54 -15.71
CA GLY A 37 -15.73 36.79 -14.48
C GLY A 37 -15.90 35.33 -14.87
N CYS A 38 -14.79 34.63 -15.08
CA CYS A 38 -14.74 33.23 -14.70
C CYS A 38 -15.05 33.23 -13.21
N ASN A 39 -16.30 32.97 -12.88
CA ASN A 39 -16.60 32.16 -11.73
C ASN A 39 -15.86 30.85 -11.97
N ASP A 40 -14.57 30.83 -11.61
CA ASP A 40 -13.98 29.63 -11.05
C ASP A 40 -14.83 29.32 -9.83
N SER A 41 -15.92 28.61 -10.07
CA SER A 41 -16.41 27.67 -9.08
C SER A 41 -15.17 26.83 -8.77
N LYS A 42 -14.44 27.20 -7.72
CA LYS A 42 -13.61 26.27 -6.99
C LYS A 42 -14.55 25.10 -6.78
N LYS A 43 -14.38 24.05 -7.57
CA LYS A 43 -14.70 22.73 -7.10
C LYS A 43 -13.91 22.67 -5.82
N THR A 44 -14.58 22.89 -4.70
CA THR A 44 -14.20 22.26 -3.45
C THR A 44 -14.27 20.79 -3.79
N ASP A 45 -13.21 20.27 -4.41
CA ASP A 45 -12.84 18.88 -4.26
C ASP A 45 -12.69 18.75 -2.76
N ASN A 46 -13.78 18.35 -2.14
CA ASN A 46 -13.89 18.06 -0.72
C ASN A 46 -13.13 16.73 -0.55
N THR A 47 -11.83 16.74 -0.85
CA THR A 47 -10.94 15.63 -0.54
C THR A 47 -10.94 15.55 0.97
N PHE A 48 -11.52 14.48 1.47
CA PHE A 48 -11.46 14.16 2.89
C PHE A 48 -10.00 14.23 3.35
N GLU A 49 -9.69 15.16 4.25
CA GLU A 49 -8.37 15.30 4.85
C GLU A 49 -8.48 14.87 6.32
N TRP A 50 -7.74 13.82 6.70
CA TRP A 50 -7.62 13.40 8.08
C TRP A 50 -6.60 14.31 8.79
N ASN A 51 -6.98 14.86 9.94
CA ASN A 51 -6.13 15.75 10.72
C ASN A 51 -6.30 15.50 12.21
N LEU A 52 -5.48 16.17 13.04
CA LEU A 52 -5.49 15.96 14.48
C LEU A 52 -6.81 16.36 15.16
N ASP A 53 -7.56 17.32 14.61
CA ASP A 53 -8.86 17.70 15.18
C ASP A 53 -9.89 16.58 14.96
N ARG A 54 -9.92 16.00 13.75
CA ARG A 54 -10.74 14.81 13.45
C ARG A 54 -10.32 13.59 14.24
N GLU A 55 -9.02 13.38 14.45
CA GLU A 55 -8.52 12.30 15.31
C GLU A 55 -9.02 12.47 16.75
N ARG A 56 -8.97 13.70 17.30
CA ARG A 56 -9.48 13.98 18.64
C ARG A 56 -10.99 13.77 18.73
N GLU A 57 -11.76 14.19 17.72
CA GLU A 57 -13.20 13.94 17.66
C GLU A 57 -13.51 12.44 17.57
N HIS A 58 -12.82 11.71 16.70
CA HIS A 58 -12.97 10.27 16.59
C HIS A 58 -12.66 9.54 17.91
N ASN A 59 -11.59 9.94 18.58
CA ASN A 59 -11.25 9.40 19.89
C ASN A 59 -12.28 9.79 20.98
N ALA A 60 -12.87 10.98 20.92
CA ALA A 60 -13.97 11.35 21.81
C ALA A 60 -15.19 10.46 21.59
N ASN A 61 -15.55 10.17 20.34
CA ASN A 61 -16.66 9.26 20.01
C ASN A 61 -16.46 7.85 20.57
N ARG A 62 -15.21 7.35 20.67
CA ARG A 62 -14.90 6.06 21.32
C ARG A 62 -15.24 6.02 22.80
N ASN A 63 -15.29 7.17 23.45
CA ASN A 63 -15.61 7.32 24.87
C ASN A 63 -17.08 7.73 25.12
N ASP A 64 -17.86 7.96 24.07
CA ASP A 64 -19.28 8.34 24.16
C ASP A 64 -20.17 7.10 23.96
N SER A 65 -20.84 6.66 25.02
CA SER A 65 -21.70 5.47 24.97
C SER A 65 -22.91 5.62 24.04
N THR A 66 -23.29 6.85 23.67
CA THR A 66 -24.38 7.11 22.72
C THR A 66 -23.96 6.96 21.27
N LYS A 67 -22.66 6.81 21.00
CA LYS A 67 -22.08 6.68 19.66
C LYS A 67 -21.65 5.25 19.32
N ILE A 68 -21.67 4.34 20.29
CA ILE A 68 -21.26 2.94 20.13
C ILE A 68 -22.19 2.23 19.15
N SER A 69 -21.59 1.45 18.24
CA SER A 69 -22.32 0.55 17.36
C SER A 69 -22.81 -0.66 18.14
N GLN A 70 -24.11 -0.67 18.46
CA GLN A 70 -24.73 -1.76 19.21
C GLN A 70 -24.62 -3.10 18.45
N GLY A 71 -24.82 -3.08 17.14
CA GLY A 71 -24.70 -4.29 16.32
C GLY A 71 -23.28 -4.84 16.28
N SER A 72 -22.26 -3.98 16.18
CA SER A 72 -20.85 -4.41 16.24
C SER A 72 -20.52 -4.98 17.62
N TRP A 73 -21.00 -4.33 18.68
CA TRP A 73 -20.79 -4.78 20.05
C TRP A 73 -21.42 -6.15 20.31
N GLU A 74 -22.68 -6.35 19.94
CA GLU A 74 -23.38 -7.64 20.08
C GLU A 74 -22.69 -8.76 19.30
N ALA A 75 -22.23 -8.46 18.08
CA ALA A 75 -21.46 -9.43 17.28
C ALA A 75 -20.13 -9.81 17.95
N ASP A 76 -19.43 -8.83 18.54
CA ASP A 76 -18.12 -9.06 19.17
C ASP A 76 -18.26 -9.85 20.49
N ILE A 77 -19.27 -9.56 21.31
CA ILE A 77 -19.48 -10.28 22.60
C ILE A 77 -20.20 -11.63 22.44
N GLY A 78 -20.87 -11.85 21.31
CA GLY A 78 -21.63 -13.09 21.07
C GLY A 78 -20.75 -14.34 20.93
N ASN A 79 -19.48 -14.18 20.54
CA ASN A 79 -18.54 -15.28 20.31
C ASN A 79 -17.13 -14.95 20.87
N ILE A 80 -17.07 -14.49 22.12
CA ILE A 80 -15.79 -14.12 22.76
C ILE A 80 -14.84 -15.32 22.72
N THR A 81 -13.78 -15.17 21.93
CA THR A 81 -12.63 -16.07 21.94
C THR A 81 -11.41 -15.21 22.24
N ILE A 82 -10.74 -15.49 23.36
CA ILE A 82 -9.45 -14.85 23.67
C ILE A 82 -8.40 -15.55 22.82
N SER A 83 -8.15 -15.01 21.63
CA SER A 83 -7.17 -15.53 20.68
C SER A 83 -6.51 -14.40 19.91
N GLY A 84 -5.37 -14.72 19.30
CA GLY A 84 -4.57 -13.77 18.54
C GLY A 84 -3.09 -13.95 18.83
N GLU A 85 -2.29 -13.91 17.76
CA GLU A 85 -0.85 -13.88 17.83
C GLU A 85 -0.34 -12.92 16.74
N PRO A 86 0.76 -12.17 16.99
CA PRO A 86 1.51 -12.09 18.25
C PRO A 86 0.78 -11.34 19.39
N LEU A 87 -0.29 -10.60 19.08
CA LEU A 87 -1.10 -9.89 20.07
C LEU A 87 -2.47 -10.55 20.21
N ILE A 88 -2.96 -10.66 21.44
CA ILE A 88 -4.34 -11.06 21.69
C ILE A 88 -5.28 -10.00 21.11
N ASN A 89 -6.30 -10.41 20.36
CA ASN A 89 -7.32 -9.49 19.87
C ASN A 89 -8.23 -9.08 21.03
N GLY A 90 -8.11 -7.84 21.47
CA GLY A 90 -9.01 -7.25 22.47
C GLY A 90 -10.37 -6.89 21.87
N ILE A 91 -11.42 -7.03 22.67
CA ILE A 91 -12.78 -6.58 22.32
C ILE A 91 -13.03 -5.25 23.01
N PHE A 92 -13.26 -4.21 22.21
CA PHE A 92 -13.55 -2.86 22.68
C PHE A 92 -14.80 -2.35 21.98
N PRO A 93 -15.64 -1.54 22.66
CA PRO A 93 -16.73 -0.87 21.98
C PRO A 93 -16.18 0.04 20.88
N VAL A 94 -16.84 0.00 19.72
CA VAL A 94 -16.47 0.83 18.56
C VAL A 94 -17.62 1.78 18.21
N PRO A 95 -17.33 3.04 17.83
CA PRO A 95 -18.35 3.95 17.34
C PRO A 95 -18.98 3.46 16.03
N GLU A 96 -20.18 3.92 15.72
CA GLU A 96 -20.78 3.72 14.39
C GLU A 96 -19.88 4.29 13.29
N TYR A 97 -19.50 3.46 12.31
CA TYR A 97 -18.62 3.89 11.22
C TYR A 97 -19.23 4.99 10.36
N SER A 98 -20.57 5.06 10.30
CA SER A 98 -21.32 6.10 9.60
C SER A 98 -21.11 7.51 10.18
N LEU A 99 -20.56 7.64 11.40
CA LEU A 99 -20.13 8.92 11.96
C LEU A 99 -18.97 9.54 11.17
N LEU A 100 -18.21 8.71 10.45
CA LEU A 100 -17.07 9.13 9.63
C LEU A 100 -17.41 9.04 8.14
N ASP A 101 -17.89 7.89 7.71
CA ASP A 101 -18.27 7.60 6.32
C ASP A 101 -19.18 6.38 6.26
N SER A 102 -20.36 6.55 5.66
CA SER A 102 -21.34 5.48 5.47
C SER A 102 -20.97 4.48 4.37
N THR A 103 -19.88 4.71 3.62
CA THR A 103 -19.42 3.82 2.55
C THR A 103 -18.32 2.85 2.95
N PHE A 104 -18.11 2.67 4.27
CA PHE A 104 -17.20 1.64 4.76
C PHE A 104 -17.50 0.28 4.12
N ASN A 105 -16.46 -0.32 3.53
CA ASN A 105 -16.56 -1.58 2.79
C ASN A 105 -15.59 -2.65 3.30
N GLY A 106 -15.18 -2.58 4.56
CA GLY A 106 -14.34 -3.62 5.15
C GLY A 106 -12.87 -3.58 4.74
N MET A 107 -12.17 -4.61 5.22
CA MET A 107 -10.78 -4.93 4.89
C MET A 107 -10.66 -6.45 4.81
N GLY A 108 -9.57 -6.93 4.25
CA GLY A 108 -9.35 -8.36 4.11
C GLY A 108 -7.89 -8.74 4.04
N SER A 109 -7.68 -10.01 3.78
CA SER A 109 -6.36 -10.58 3.57
C SER A 109 -6.34 -11.54 2.39
N TRP A 110 -5.14 -11.74 1.86
CA TRP A 110 -4.83 -12.65 0.78
C TRP A 110 -3.47 -13.30 1.02
N GLY A 111 -3.12 -14.39 0.33
CA GLY A 111 -1.85 -15.07 0.54
C GLY A 111 -1.80 -16.51 0.03
N ASP A 112 -0.67 -17.16 0.24
CA ASP A 112 -0.49 -18.60 0.01
C ASP A 112 -0.02 -19.28 1.30
N TRP A 113 -0.99 -19.93 1.96
CA TRP A 113 -0.78 -20.68 3.19
C TRP A 113 -0.08 -22.02 2.95
N THR A 114 -0.10 -22.55 1.73
CA THR A 114 0.54 -23.84 1.38
C THR A 114 2.02 -23.67 1.02
N GLY A 115 2.41 -22.45 0.69
CA GLY A 115 3.77 -22.04 0.37
C GLY A 115 4.17 -22.40 -1.05
N ILE A 116 4.77 -21.41 -1.72
CA ILE A 116 5.35 -21.55 -3.06
C ILE A 116 6.70 -22.26 -2.94
N ASP A 117 6.93 -23.26 -3.78
CA ASP A 117 8.23 -23.92 -3.88
C ASP A 117 9.27 -22.99 -4.52
N LEU A 118 10.37 -22.80 -3.83
CA LEU A 118 11.57 -22.14 -4.33
C LEU A 118 12.78 -23.05 -4.05
N GLU A 119 13.18 -23.80 -5.07
CA GLU A 119 14.14 -24.90 -4.96
C GLU A 119 13.72 -25.93 -3.90
N SER A 120 14.54 -26.16 -2.86
CA SER A 120 14.23 -27.08 -1.76
C SER A 120 13.56 -26.40 -0.56
N LYS A 121 13.12 -25.14 -0.71
CA LYS A 121 12.55 -24.32 0.37
C LYS A 121 11.14 -23.87 0.01
N LYS A 122 10.37 -23.41 1.00
CA LYS A 122 9.02 -22.87 0.78
C LYS A 122 8.93 -21.40 1.17
N ILE A 123 8.17 -20.64 0.39
CA ILE A 123 7.82 -19.25 0.69
C ILE A 123 6.34 -19.17 1.01
N VAL A 124 6.00 -18.85 2.25
CA VAL A 124 4.63 -18.51 2.66
C VAL A 124 4.51 -16.99 2.61
N TYR A 125 3.44 -16.47 2.02
CA TYR A 125 3.22 -15.03 1.98
C TYR A 125 1.79 -14.65 2.30
N HIS A 126 1.65 -13.42 2.80
CA HIS A 126 0.40 -12.79 3.19
C HIS A 126 0.34 -11.36 2.69
N SER A 127 -0.85 -10.88 2.41
CA SER A 127 -1.18 -9.51 2.05
C SER A 127 -2.39 -9.06 2.86
N ILE A 128 -2.37 -7.80 3.28
CA ILE A 128 -3.45 -7.15 4.01
C ILE A 128 -3.90 -5.96 3.19
N TYR A 129 -5.20 -5.90 2.92
CA TYR A 129 -5.78 -4.90 2.04
C TYR A 129 -7.00 -4.24 2.67
N VAL A 130 -7.30 -3.02 2.20
CA VAL A 130 -8.51 -2.29 2.55
C VAL A 130 -9.31 -2.01 1.29
N ASN A 131 -10.63 -2.17 1.38
CA ASN A 131 -11.51 -1.93 0.24
C ASN A 131 -11.75 -0.43 0.03
N ARG A 132 -12.02 -0.06 -1.22
CA ARG A 132 -12.33 1.30 -1.61
C ARG A 132 -13.60 1.81 -0.94
N ASN A 133 -13.53 3.03 -0.42
CA ASN A 133 -14.62 3.80 0.19
C ASN A 133 -14.37 5.31 -0.04
N ASN A 134 -15.24 6.17 0.46
CA ASN A 134 -15.11 7.61 0.25
C ASN A 134 -13.89 8.24 0.92
N LEU A 135 -13.36 7.63 1.99
CA LEU A 135 -12.20 8.14 2.72
C LEU A 135 -10.89 7.84 2.00
N ASN A 136 -10.80 6.70 1.31
CA ASN A 136 -9.55 6.26 0.67
C ASN A 136 -9.55 6.28 -0.86
N LYS A 137 -10.69 6.53 -1.53
CA LYS A 137 -10.79 6.50 -3.00
C LYS A 137 -9.79 7.39 -3.74
N ALA A 138 -9.33 8.48 -3.13
CA ALA A 138 -8.32 9.37 -3.72
C ALA A 138 -6.91 8.73 -3.77
N PHE A 139 -6.65 7.72 -2.92
CA PHE A 139 -5.36 7.03 -2.83
C PHE A 139 -5.35 5.69 -3.56
N ILE A 140 -6.52 5.05 -3.68
CA ILE A 140 -6.69 3.75 -4.35
C ILE A 140 -6.96 3.92 -5.86
N GLU A 141 -7.25 5.15 -6.29
CA GLU A 141 -7.57 5.50 -7.68
C GLU A 141 -8.85 4.75 -8.16
N ASP A 142 -8.71 3.96 -9.22
CA ASP A 142 -9.75 3.15 -9.87
C ASP A 142 -9.78 1.69 -9.38
N LYS A 143 -8.87 1.27 -8.49
CA LYS A 143 -8.79 -0.11 -7.97
C LYS A 143 -9.87 -0.37 -6.93
N GLU A 144 -10.34 -1.61 -6.82
CA GLU A 144 -11.36 -1.99 -5.82
C GLU A 144 -10.82 -2.01 -4.38
N ASN A 145 -9.52 -2.22 -4.22
CA ASN A 145 -8.83 -2.30 -2.94
C ASN A 145 -7.36 -1.90 -3.09
N GLU A 146 -6.70 -1.65 -1.96
CA GLU A 146 -5.25 -1.47 -1.89
C GLU A 146 -4.64 -2.41 -0.86
N VAL A 147 -3.55 -3.07 -1.23
CA VAL A 147 -2.64 -3.69 -0.26
C VAL A 147 -1.83 -2.59 0.41
N PHE A 148 -1.88 -2.53 1.73
CA PHE A 148 -1.02 -1.63 2.51
C PHE A 148 0.17 -2.35 3.14
N PHE A 149 0.10 -3.67 3.31
CA PHE A 149 1.19 -4.50 3.81
C PHE A 149 1.16 -5.89 3.17
N ALA A 150 2.31 -6.35 2.68
CA ALA A 150 2.56 -7.70 2.26
C ALA A 150 3.88 -8.21 2.86
N ILE A 151 3.90 -9.49 3.21
CA ILE A 151 5.07 -10.16 3.75
C ILE A 151 5.25 -11.52 3.07
N ALA A 152 6.47 -11.82 2.63
CA ALA A 152 6.85 -13.15 2.15
C ALA A 152 7.98 -13.71 3.02
N VAL A 153 7.75 -14.88 3.59
CA VAL A 153 8.61 -15.50 4.59
C VAL A 153 9.10 -16.85 4.09
N LEU A 154 10.41 -17.03 4.13
CA LEU A 154 11.03 -18.33 3.93
C LEU A 154 10.78 -19.25 5.12
N THR A 155 10.28 -20.45 4.85
CA THR A 155 10.04 -21.48 5.87
C THR A 155 10.42 -22.87 5.40
N ASP A 156 10.77 -23.71 6.37
CA ASP A 156 11.04 -25.13 6.22
C ASP A 156 10.00 -26.01 6.96
N SER A 157 8.89 -25.39 7.38
CA SER A 157 7.78 -26.00 8.09
C SER A 157 6.45 -25.55 7.47
N VAL A 158 5.78 -26.47 6.77
CA VAL A 158 4.42 -26.27 6.25
C VAL A 158 3.57 -27.45 6.70
N ASP A 159 2.57 -27.14 7.52
CA ASP A 159 1.55 -28.07 7.96
C ASP A 159 0.32 -27.93 7.04
N GLN A 160 0.18 -28.85 6.10
CA GLN A 160 -0.94 -28.85 5.14
C GLN A 160 -2.25 -29.36 5.74
N GLN A 161 -2.23 -29.94 6.95
CA GLN A 161 -3.42 -30.51 7.57
C GLN A 161 -4.16 -29.47 8.41
N TRP A 162 -3.43 -28.75 9.28
CA TRP A 162 -4.03 -27.80 10.22
C TRP A 162 -3.60 -26.36 9.99
N PHE A 163 -2.67 -26.11 9.05
CA PHE A 163 -2.11 -24.79 8.78
C PHE A 163 -1.53 -24.11 10.03
N SER A 164 -1.08 -24.90 11.00
CA SER A 164 -0.57 -24.40 12.28
C SER A 164 0.75 -23.63 12.17
N HIS A 165 1.40 -23.70 11.01
CA HIS A 165 2.63 -22.96 10.68
C HIS A 165 2.38 -21.50 10.38
N THR A 166 1.14 -21.05 10.19
CA THR A 166 0.90 -19.62 9.92
C THR A 166 -0.47 -19.15 10.38
N SER A 167 -0.58 -17.88 10.72
CA SER A 167 -1.84 -17.23 11.05
C SER A 167 -1.82 -15.80 10.56
N LEU A 168 -3.00 -15.28 10.24
CA LEU A 168 -3.22 -13.91 9.82
C LEU A 168 -4.57 -13.45 10.33
N SER A 169 -4.60 -12.26 10.94
CA SER A 169 -5.79 -11.63 11.47
C SER A 169 -5.79 -10.16 11.08
N VAL A 170 -6.97 -9.66 10.72
CA VAL A 170 -7.20 -8.27 10.34
C VAL A 170 -8.31 -7.69 11.18
N SER A 171 -8.23 -6.42 11.53
CA SER A 171 -9.24 -5.76 12.35
C SER A 171 -9.56 -4.38 11.81
N SER A 172 -10.83 -4.23 11.40
CA SER A 172 -11.42 -2.94 11.05
C SER A 172 -11.99 -2.20 12.26
N ARG A 173 -11.89 -2.75 13.49
CA ARG A 173 -12.40 -2.11 14.72
C ARG A 173 -11.66 -0.82 15.08
N ASN A 174 -10.60 -0.52 14.34
CA ASN A 174 -9.84 0.74 14.41
C ASN A 174 -10.31 1.80 13.39
N TYR A 175 -11.33 1.52 12.57
CA TYR A 175 -11.76 2.40 11.46
C TYR A 175 -11.88 3.87 11.91
N PRO A 176 -11.24 4.83 11.19
CA PRO A 176 -10.68 4.73 9.84
C PRO A 176 -9.23 4.26 9.76
N HIS A 177 -8.64 3.85 10.89
CA HIS A 177 -7.37 3.16 10.93
C HIS A 177 -7.58 1.65 10.74
N PHE A 178 -6.57 0.96 10.24
CA PHE A 178 -6.60 -0.47 9.99
C PHE A 178 -5.39 -1.12 10.63
N ALA A 179 -5.60 -2.29 11.20
CA ALA A 179 -4.52 -3.09 11.77
C ALA A 179 -4.64 -4.53 11.30
N GLY A 180 -3.50 -5.17 11.11
CA GLY A 180 -3.41 -6.59 10.82
C GLY A 180 -2.17 -7.18 11.45
N GLN A 181 -2.24 -8.45 11.80
CA GLN A 181 -1.17 -9.13 12.51
C GLN A 181 -1.15 -10.62 12.16
N GLY A 182 -0.05 -11.28 12.46
CA GLY A 182 0.05 -12.70 12.23
C GLY A 182 1.46 -13.23 12.42
N PHE A 183 1.65 -14.46 12.00
CA PHE A 183 2.95 -15.10 12.07
C PHE A 183 3.17 -16.11 10.95
N VAL A 184 4.44 -16.42 10.70
CA VAL A 184 4.89 -17.60 9.95
C VAL A 184 5.93 -18.34 10.80
N LYS A 185 5.70 -19.62 11.07
CA LYS A 185 6.64 -20.50 11.79
C LYS A 185 7.60 -21.15 10.81
N THR A 186 8.81 -21.38 11.30
CA THR A 186 9.79 -22.33 10.77
C THR A 186 9.88 -23.50 11.76
N LYS A 187 10.76 -24.48 11.52
CA LYS A 187 10.98 -25.55 12.51
C LYS A 187 11.55 -25.06 13.85
N THR A 188 12.33 -23.97 13.83
CA THR A 188 13.12 -23.53 14.99
C THR A 188 12.80 -22.10 15.46
N ASN A 189 12.06 -21.33 14.66
CA ASN A 189 11.80 -19.91 14.89
C ASN A 189 10.39 -19.50 14.46
N LYS A 190 9.95 -18.30 14.85
CA LYS A 190 8.67 -17.69 14.46
C LYS A 190 8.89 -16.25 14.00
N VAL A 191 8.40 -15.96 12.80
CA VAL A 191 8.34 -14.60 12.24
C VAL A 191 7.00 -14.00 12.61
N ASP A 192 6.98 -13.11 13.59
CA ASP A 192 5.79 -12.42 14.06
C ASP A 192 5.71 -11.04 13.40
N PHE A 193 4.52 -10.64 12.98
CA PHE A 193 4.30 -9.32 12.39
C PHE A 193 3.02 -8.64 12.88
N VAL A 194 3.08 -7.32 12.94
CA VAL A 194 1.94 -6.42 13.12
C VAL A 194 2.09 -5.28 12.12
N SER A 195 1.01 -4.86 11.49
CA SER A 195 1.00 -3.75 10.53
C SER A 195 -0.21 -2.88 10.76
N PHE A 196 -0.09 -1.61 10.39
CA PHE A 196 -1.16 -0.66 10.52
C PHE A 196 -1.11 0.39 9.41
N LEU A 197 -2.29 0.78 8.96
CA LEU A 197 -2.53 1.89 8.06
C LEU A 197 -3.40 2.90 8.80
N THR A 198 -2.90 4.11 8.97
CA THR A 198 -3.64 5.18 9.64
C THR A 198 -4.45 5.99 8.63
N ALA A 199 -5.48 6.68 9.12
CA ALA A 199 -6.39 7.45 8.29
C ALA A 199 -5.71 8.65 7.60
N ASP A 200 -4.63 9.18 8.16
CA ASP A 200 -3.72 10.15 7.53
C ASP A 200 -2.72 9.51 6.55
N ARG A 201 -2.93 8.23 6.21
CA ARG A 201 -2.22 7.48 5.17
C ARG A 201 -0.77 7.12 5.50
N ASN A 202 -0.36 7.27 6.76
CA ASN A 202 0.88 6.65 7.20
C ASN A 202 0.67 5.13 7.35
N ALA A 203 1.69 4.36 6.97
CA ALA A 203 1.61 2.90 7.00
C ALA A 203 2.92 2.32 7.50
N TYR A 204 2.83 1.39 8.45
CA TYR A 204 3.98 0.79 9.10
C TYR A 204 3.77 -0.69 9.36
N ALA A 205 4.86 -1.43 9.43
CA ALA A 205 4.88 -2.78 9.97
C ALA A 205 5.99 -2.93 11.00
N ILE A 206 5.76 -3.79 11.97
CA ILE A 206 6.76 -4.31 12.89
C ILE A 206 6.86 -5.79 12.61
N VAL A 207 8.05 -6.26 12.22
CA VAL A 207 8.34 -7.70 12.04
C VAL A 207 9.44 -8.07 13.02
N ASN A 208 9.15 -8.93 13.98
CA ASN A 208 10.05 -9.30 15.10
C ASN A 208 10.77 -8.07 15.70
N MET A 209 10.01 -7.03 16.05
CA MET A 209 10.50 -5.76 16.62
C MET A 209 11.33 -4.85 15.69
N ARG A 210 11.51 -5.21 14.42
CA ARG A 210 12.05 -4.29 13.40
C ARG A 210 10.92 -3.48 12.77
N LEU A 211 11.03 -2.16 12.84
CA LEU A 211 10.09 -1.22 12.20
C LEU A 211 10.39 -1.10 10.69
N PHE A 212 9.32 -1.12 9.90
CA PHE A 212 9.31 -0.87 8.47
C PHE A 212 8.34 0.28 8.17
N ASP A 213 8.81 1.26 7.40
CA ASP A 213 8.00 2.33 6.87
C ASP A 213 7.41 1.89 5.53
N LEU A 214 6.11 1.58 5.48
CA LEU A 214 5.50 0.99 4.30
C LEU A 214 5.23 2.01 3.19
N ARG A 215 5.53 3.30 3.43
CA ARG A 215 5.43 4.36 2.42
C ARG A 215 6.55 4.28 1.38
N ILE A 216 7.66 3.60 1.69
CA ILE A 216 8.78 3.37 0.76
C ILE A 216 8.77 1.97 0.13
N GLY A 217 7.73 1.19 0.39
CA GLY A 217 7.60 -0.18 -0.11
C GLY A 217 6.70 -1.03 0.77
N ARG A 218 5.74 -1.73 0.18
CA ARG A 218 4.69 -2.44 0.94
C ARG A 218 4.95 -3.93 1.06
N LEU A 219 5.92 -4.45 0.32
CA LEU A 219 6.33 -5.85 0.35
C LEU A 219 7.62 -6.02 1.16
N VAL A 220 7.53 -6.77 2.25
CA VAL A 220 8.67 -7.13 3.10
C VAL A 220 8.99 -8.62 2.93
N LEU A 221 10.24 -8.92 2.58
CA LEU A 221 10.77 -10.27 2.47
C LEU A 221 11.56 -10.60 3.74
N ILE A 222 11.32 -11.77 4.34
CA ILE A 222 12.01 -12.24 5.53
C ILE A 222 12.64 -13.61 5.28
N ALA A 223 13.94 -13.71 5.54
CA ALA A 223 14.70 -14.96 5.47
C ALA A 223 15.34 -15.25 6.84
N PRO A 224 14.72 -16.14 7.64
CA PRO A 224 15.37 -16.69 8.83
C PRO A 224 16.71 -17.35 8.48
N GLN A 225 17.65 -17.35 9.41
CA GLN A 225 18.99 -17.93 9.26
C GLN A 225 19.21 -19.08 10.24
N LYS A 226 20.12 -20.00 9.90
CA LYS A 226 20.52 -21.14 10.73
C LYS A 226 21.03 -20.77 12.13
N ASP A 227 21.58 -19.56 12.28
CA ASP A 227 22.07 -19.02 13.55
C ASP A 227 20.97 -18.35 14.40
N GLY A 228 19.72 -18.39 13.95
CA GLY A 228 18.56 -17.79 14.62
C GLY A 228 18.33 -16.31 14.27
N THR A 229 19.24 -15.66 13.53
CA THR A 229 19.03 -14.29 13.08
C THR A 229 18.01 -14.20 11.93
N LEU A 230 17.50 -12.99 11.68
CA LEU A 230 16.56 -12.73 10.58
C LEU A 230 17.20 -11.74 9.59
N ARG A 231 17.18 -12.08 8.30
CA ARG A 231 17.47 -11.15 7.21
C ARG A 231 16.15 -10.61 6.67
N SER A 232 16.15 -9.34 6.28
CA SER A 232 14.98 -8.68 5.68
C SER A 232 15.37 -7.85 4.49
N LEU A 233 14.45 -7.77 3.52
CA LEU A 233 14.53 -6.92 2.34
C LEU A 233 13.15 -6.28 2.14
N GLN A 234 13.10 -4.96 2.00
CA GLN A 234 11.86 -4.23 1.70
C GLN A 234 11.92 -3.79 0.24
N LEU A 235 10.91 -4.17 -0.53
CA LEU A 235 10.84 -3.84 -1.94
C LEU A 235 9.92 -2.64 -2.14
N ASP A 236 10.37 -1.72 -3.00
CA ASP A 236 9.49 -0.67 -3.51
C ASP A 236 8.35 -1.32 -4.31
N SER A 237 7.13 -0.91 -3.99
CA SER A 237 5.93 -1.46 -4.61
C SER A 237 4.87 -0.36 -4.67
N PRO A 238 4.34 -0.03 -5.86
CA PRO A 238 3.25 0.93 -5.98
C PRO A 238 1.97 0.45 -5.26
N VAL A 239 0.96 1.32 -5.22
CA VAL A 239 -0.40 0.91 -4.83
C VAL A 239 -0.87 -0.18 -5.77
N MET A 240 -1.18 -1.35 -5.22
CA MET A 240 -1.66 -2.53 -5.93
C MET A 240 -2.93 -3.07 -5.25
N SER A 241 -3.83 -3.67 -6.02
CA SER A 241 -4.87 -4.55 -5.49
C SER A 241 -4.25 -5.83 -4.94
N TYR A 242 -5.03 -6.63 -4.19
CA TYR A 242 -4.53 -7.92 -3.70
C TYR A 242 -4.20 -8.90 -4.84
N GLU A 243 -4.93 -8.87 -5.95
CA GLU A 243 -4.63 -9.69 -7.14
C GLU A 243 -3.35 -9.25 -7.82
N GLU A 244 -3.14 -7.93 -7.96
CA GLU A 244 -1.92 -7.37 -8.53
C GLU A 244 -0.70 -7.73 -7.67
N MET A 245 -0.82 -7.60 -6.34
CA MET A 245 0.24 -7.96 -5.39
C MET A 245 0.53 -9.47 -5.41
N ASP A 246 -0.50 -10.32 -5.45
CA ASP A 246 -0.35 -11.77 -5.56
C ASP A 246 0.43 -12.18 -6.81
N ALA A 247 0.04 -11.63 -7.96
CA ALA A 247 0.73 -11.86 -9.23
C ALA A 247 2.16 -11.32 -9.18
N HIS A 248 2.38 -10.16 -8.57
CA HIS A 248 3.69 -9.55 -8.43
C HIS A 248 4.64 -10.40 -7.59
N ILE A 249 4.22 -10.87 -6.41
CA ILE A 249 5.03 -11.76 -5.55
C ILE A 249 5.41 -13.03 -6.30
N LYS A 250 4.45 -13.67 -6.98
CA LYS A 250 4.70 -14.88 -7.78
C LYS A 250 5.70 -14.63 -8.92
N LEU A 251 5.63 -13.46 -9.55
CA LEU A 251 6.56 -13.06 -10.61
C LEU A 251 7.98 -12.87 -10.06
N LEU A 252 8.12 -12.15 -8.93
CA LEU A 252 9.41 -11.93 -8.27
C LEU A 252 10.09 -13.25 -7.90
N LEU A 253 9.35 -14.17 -7.27
CA LEU A 253 9.86 -15.49 -6.87
C LEU A 253 10.27 -16.37 -8.07
N LYS A 254 9.79 -16.05 -9.28
CA LYS A 254 10.08 -16.81 -10.50
C LYS A 254 11.19 -16.19 -11.35
N GLN A 255 11.31 -14.86 -11.37
CA GLN A 255 12.10 -14.15 -12.39
C GLN A 255 13.08 -13.13 -11.83
N ASP A 256 12.93 -12.70 -10.58
CA ASP A 256 13.81 -11.68 -10.01
C ASP A 256 15.03 -12.34 -9.34
N GLU A 257 16.19 -12.20 -9.97
CA GLU A 257 17.44 -12.81 -9.50
C GLU A 257 17.85 -12.33 -8.10
N GLU A 258 17.53 -11.10 -7.73
CA GLU A 258 17.87 -10.56 -6.40
C GLU A 258 16.97 -11.16 -5.33
N VAL A 259 15.66 -11.24 -5.58
CA VAL A 259 14.69 -11.87 -4.67
C VAL A 259 14.98 -13.36 -4.53
N ILE A 260 15.22 -14.07 -5.62
CA ILE A 260 15.58 -15.48 -5.60
C ILE A 260 16.86 -15.66 -4.79
N ARG A 261 17.92 -14.90 -5.08
CA ARG A 261 19.19 -14.95 -4.35
C ARG A 261 19.02 -14.61 -2.87
N PHE A 262 18.15 -13.67 -2.51
CA PHE A 262 17.86 -13.33 -1.12
C PHE A 262 17.34 -14.54 -0.34
N PHE A 263 16.45 -15.34 -0.93
CA PHE A 263 15.88 -16.53 -0.29
C PHE A 263 16.72 -17.80 -0.41
N THR A 264 17.58 -17.91 -1.42
CA THR A 264 18.39 -19.13 -1.66
C THR A 264 19.77 -19.10 -1.00
N GLN A 265 20.15 -18.04 -0.28
CA GLN A 265 21.44 -18.00 0.43
C GLN A 265 21.66 -19.24 1.31
N ALA A 266 22.91 -19.71 1.35
CA ALA A 266 23.30 -20.97 2.00
C ALA A 266 23.04 -21.00 3.51
N ASN A 267 22.99 -19.81 4.14
CA ASN A 267 22.76 -19.66 5.57
C ASN A 267 21.29 -19.52 5.96
N ASN A 268 20.37 -19.41 4.99
CA ASN A 268 18.94 -19.29 5.28
C ASN A 268 18.32 -20.59 5.82
N ILE A 269 17.20 -20.40 6.54
CA ILE A 269 16.37 -21.27 7.43
C ILE A 269 17.09 -21.80 8.67
#